data_AF-A0A3D2IIW2-F1
#
_entry.id   AF-A0A3D2IIW2-F1
#
_cell.length_a   1.000
_cell.length_b   1.000
_cell.length_c   1.000
_cell.angle_alpha   90.00
_cell.angle_beta   90.00
_cell.angle_gamma   90.00
#
_symmetry.space_group_name_H-M   'P 1'
#
loop_
_entity.id
_entity.type
_entity.pdbx_description
1 polymer ?
#
loop_
_entity_poly.entity_id
_entity_poly.type
_entity_poly.pdbx_seq_one_letter_code
_entity_poly.pdbx_strand_id
1 'polypeptide(L)'
;MLKYLTLISFYLLSINCISSTQKISEDSVYDSFGVVYSAINPRIVSDYSVLIVEPYFYSNQDIIDLQTRGIKVLAYLSLGEVNESRRYFNDLKEIGLKGKNENHGSYYIDISNREVKEKFLNQIVPQLLSLGYDGLFLDTIDAVAPYTIRRDMEEDMVELI
;
A
#
# COMPACT_ATOMS: atom_id res chain seq x y z
N MET A 1 5.63 33.07 -64.48
CA MET A 1 4.42 32.86 -63.65
C MET A 1 4.34 31.43 -63.09
N LEU A 2 4.65 30.38 -63.87
CA LEU A 2 4.56 28.98 -63.41
C LEU A 2 5.67 28.51 -62.44
N LYS A 3 6.86 29.14 -62.45
CA LYS A 3 8.00 28.78 -61.56
C LYS A 3 7.89 29.30 -60.12
N TYR A 4 7.08 30.34 -59.88
CA TYR A 4 6.86 30.87 -58.53
C TYR A 4 5.73 30.14 -57.80
N LEU A 5 4.82 29.51 -58.54
CA LEU A 5 3.71 28.72 -57.98
C LEU A 5 4.22 27.41 -57.33
N THR A 6 5.29 26.83 -57.86
CA THR A 6 5.93 25.62 -57.32
C THR A 6 6.73 25.88 -56.04
N LEU A 7 7.25 27.10 -55.82
CA LEU A 7 7.99 27.45 -54.60
C LEU A 7 7.04 27.69 -53.40
N ILE A 8 5.85 28.23 -53.65
CA ILE A 8 4.84 28.48 -52.61
C ILE A 8 4.21 27.16 -52.13
N SER A 9 4.09 26.17 -53.02
CA SER A 9 3.59 24.83 -52.66
C SER A 9 4.53 24.05 -51.73
N PHE A 10 5.84 24.31 -51.76
CA PHE A 10 6.80 23.65 -50.87
C PHE A 10 6.85 24.31 -49.48
N TYR A 11 6.58 25.61 -49.39
CA TYR A 11 6.59 26.35 -48.12
C TYR A 11 5.36 26.05 -47.25
N LEU A 12 4.21 25.75 -47.87
CA LEU A 12 2.98 25.36 -47.16
C LEU A 12 3.00 23.90 -46.65
N LEU A 13 3.88 23.05 -47.16
CA LEU A 13 4.05 21.67 -46.65
C LEU A 13 4.96 21.59 -45.42
N SER A 14 5.89 22.52 -45.23
CA SER A 14 6.81 22.52 -44.07
C SER A 14 6.21 23.13 -42.80
N ILE A 15 5.10 23.88 -42.89
CA ILE A 15 4.50 24.56 -41.72
C ILE A 15 3.50 23.65 -40.97
N ASN A 16 2.99 22.59 -41.60
CA ASN A 16 2.03 21.68 -40.97
C ASN A 16 2.68 20.48 -40.24
N CYS A 17 4.00 20.42 -40.14
CA CYS A 17 4.71 19.44 -39.33
C CYS A 17 5.21 20.01 -38.00
N ILE A 18 4.57 21.08 -37.51
CA ILE A 18 4.46 21.31 -36.08
C ILE A 18 3.11 20.70 -35.69
N SER A 19 2.99 19.38 -35.86
CA SER A 19 2.10 18.65 -34.96
C SER A 19 2.65 18.98 -33.58
N SER A 20 1.89 19.76 -32.82
CA SER A 20 2.05 19.73 -31.38
C SER A 20 1.85 18.27 -30.99
N THR A 21 2.93 17.51 -30.94
CA THR A 21 3.09 16.55 -29.86
C THR A 21 3.06 17.41 -28.61
N GLN A 22 1.85 17.80 -28.18
CA GLN A 22 1.52 17.65 -26.78
C GLN A 22 1.85 16.20 -26.51
N LYS A 23 3.11 15.98 -26.12
CA LYS A 23 3.44 14.88 -25.23
C LYS A 23 2.43 15.12 -24.13
N ILE A 24 1.34 14.35 -24.14
CA ILE A 24 0.48 14.23 -22.98
C ILE A 24 1.52 14.01 -21.88
N SER A 25 1.68 14.98 -20.99
CA SER A 25 2.40 14.69 -19.78
C SER A 25 1.59 13.53 -19.22
N GLU A 26 2.18 12.34 -19.31
CA GLU A 26 1.80 11.22 -18.51
C GLU A 26 2.24 11.62 -17.10
N ASP A 27 1.67 12.72 -16.59
CA ASP A 27 1.64 13.05 -15.19
C ASP A 27 0.89 11.86 -14.63
N SER A 28 1.62 10.89 -14.12
CA SER A 28 1.00 9.80 -13.41
C SER A 28 0.18 10.48 -12.32
N VAL A 29 -1.14 10.41 -12.46
CA VAL A 29 -2.10 10.90 -11.45
C VAL A 29 -1.84 10.25 -10.09
N TYR A 30 -1.02 9.18 -10.08
CA TYR A 30 -0.63 8.40 -8.94
C TYR A 30 0.87 8.52 -8.66
N ASP A 31 1.21 8.71 -7.38
CA ASP A 31 2.54 8.53 -6.83
C ASP A 31 3.04 7.10 -7.14
N SER A 32 4.31 6.94 -7.55
CA SER A 32 4.90 5.61 -7.70
C SER A 32 4.97 4.91 -6.34
N PHE A 33 4.54 3.66 -6.26
CA PHE A 33 4.60 2.89 -5.02
C PHE A 33 5.28 1.53 -5.20
N GLY A 34 5.98 1.09 -4.15
CA GLY A 34 6.57 -0.23 -4.05
C GLY A 34 6.00 -0.99 -2.84
N VAL A 35 5.88 -2.31 -2.98
CA VAL A 35 5.48 -3.21 -1.88
C VAL A 35 6.63 -4.16 -1.60
N VAL A 36 7.11 -4.19 -0.36
CA VAL A 36 8.29 -4.95 0.03
C VAL A 36 8.06 -5.66 1.37
N TYR A 37 7.77 -6.95 1.31
CA TYR A 37 7.60 -7.81 2.50
C TYR A 37 8.86 -8.59 2.87
N SER A 38 10.03 -8.08 2.49
CA SER A 38 11.35 -8.65 2.81
C SER A 38 12.30 -7.54 3.24
N ALA A 39 13.35 -7.89 3.99
CA ALA A 39 14.41 -6.92 4.25
C ALA A 39 15.09 -6.50 2.93
N ILE A 40 15.21 -5.20 2.70
CA ILE A 40 15.94 -4.63 1.56
C ILE A 40 16.86 -3.51 2.03
N ASN A 41 17.85 -3.19 1.20
CA ASN A 41 18.63 -1.98 1.36
C ASN A 41 17.76 -0.77 0.96
N PRO A 42 17.49 0.21 1.87
CA PRO A 42 16.67 1.38 1.58
C PRO A 42 17.09 2.18 0.33
N ARG A 43 18.37 2.07 -0.08
CA ARG A 43 18.91 2.77 -1.25
C ARG A 43 18.47 2.21 -2.60
N ILE A 44 17.85 1.03 -2.68
CA ILE A 44 17.41 0.44 -3.96
C ILE A 44 16.01 0.87 -4.39
N VAL A 45 15.25 1.48 -3.47
CA VAL A 45 13.84 1.88 -3.65
C VAL A 45 13.66 3.38 -3.81
N SER A 46 14.73 4.04 -4.28
CA SER A 46 14.86 5.49 -4.47
C SER A 46 13.81 6.14 -5.36
N ASP A 47 13.32 5.38 -6.32
CA ASP A 47 12.48 5.89 -7.41
C ASP A 47 10.98 5.81 -7.08
N TYR A 48 10.64 5.38 -5.86
CA TYR A 48 9.28 5.28 -5.36
C TYR A 48 8.93 6.44 -4.43
N SER A 49 7.74 6.99 -4.60
CA SER A 49 7.17 8.02 -3.71
C SER A 49 6.52 7.43 -2.45
N VAL A 50 6.04 6.19 -2.52
CA VAL A 50 5.44 5.46 -1.39
C VAL A 50 6.03 4.05 -1.30
N LEU A 51 6.30 3.58 -0.08
CA LEU A 51 6.68 2.19 0.19
C LEU A 51 5.76 1.57 1.23
N ILE A 52 5.21 0.41 0.89
CA ILE A 52 4.47 -0.45 1.81
C ILE A 52 5.42 -1.56 2.25
N VAL A 53 5.64 -1.68 3.56
CA VAL A 53 6.67 -2.58 4.10
C VAL A 53 6.15 -3.50 5.19
N GLU A 54 6.77 -4.66 5.36
CA GLU A 54 6.61 -5.48 6.57
C GLU A 54 7.28 -4.75 7.76
N PRO A 55 6.50 -4.25 8.74
CA PRO A 55 6.99 -3.26 9.69
C PRO A 55 8.10 -3.74 10.64
N TYR A 56 8.29 -5.05 10.78
CA TYR A 56 9.28 -5.60 11.71
C TYR A 56 10.65 -5.90 11.08
N PHE A 57 10.85 -5.58 9.80
CA PHE A 57 12.13 -5.72 9.11
C PHE A 57 12.96 -4.43 9.01
N TYR A 58 12.44 -3.31 9.54
CA TYR A 58 13.07 -2.00 9.45
C TYR A 58 13.28 -1.40 10.84
N SER A 59 14.43 -0.79 11.05
CA SER A 59 14.70 0.05 12.23
C SER A 59 14.12 1.45 12.03
N ASN A 60 13.96 2.20 13.13
CA ASN A 60 13.56 3.61 13.05
C ASN A 60 14.54 4.44 12.18
N GLN A 61 15.83 4.09 12.16
CA GLN A 61 16.80 4.77 11.32
C GLN A 61 16.57 4.47 9.84
N ASP A 62 16.21 3.23 9.48
CA ASP A 62 15.88 2.89 8.08
C ASP A 62 14.66 3.68 7.59
N ILE A 63 13.65 3.86 8.46
CA ILE A 63 12.44 4.63 8.15
C ILE A 63 12.80 6.11 7.94
N ILE A 64 13.59 6.70 8.84
CA ILE A 64 14.08 8.08 8.71
C ILE A 64 14.89 8.27 7.41
N ASP A 65 15.77 7.31 7.07
CA ASP A 65 16.57 7.36 5.85
C ASP A 65 15.69 7.33 4.58
N LEU A 66 14.59 6.58 4.59
CA LEU A 66 13.60 6.60 3.50
C LEU A 66 12.83 7.93 3.44
N GLN A 67 12.37 8.44 4.59
CA GLN A 67 11.57 9.66 4.67
C GLN A 67 12.34 10.93 4.29
N THR A 68 13.61 11.04 4.72
CA THR A 68 14.51 12.12 4.26
C THR A 68 14.73 12.07 2.75
N ARG A 69 14.49 10.88 2.16
CA ARG A 69 14.39 10.56 0.73
C ARG A 69 13.27 11.26 -0.03
N GLY A 70 12.26 11.75 0.69
CA GLY A 70 10.95 12.13 0.15
C GLY A 70 9.97 10.97 0.00
N ILE A 71 10.26 9.80 0.58
CA ILE A 71 9.44 8.58 0.45
C ILE A 71 8.51 8.45 1.66
N LYS A 72 7.20 8.30 1.44
CA LYS A 72 6.25 7.92 2.50
C LYS A 72 6.34 6.43 2.78
N VAL A 73 6.43 6.03 4.04
CA VAL A 73 6.58 4.62 4.44
C VAL A 73 5.34 4.16 5.21
N LEU A 74 4.59 3.21 4.65
CA LEU A 74 3.39 2.63 5.23
C LEU A 74 3.68 1.24 5.79
N ALA A 75 3.24 0.98 7.02
CA ALA A 75 3.33 -0.34 7.63
C ALA A 75 2.19 -1.25 7.16
N TYR A 76 2.53 -2.43 6.65
CA TYR A 76 1.55 -3.47 6.32
C TYR A 76 0.93 -4.09 7.58
N LEU A 77 -0.40 -4.04 7.67
CA LEU A 77 -1.19 -4.58 8.76
C LEU A 77 -2.39 -5.35 8.22
N SER A 78 -2.41 -6.66 8.45
CA SER A 78 -3.57 -7.50 8.16
C SER A 78 -4.59 -7.41 9.31
N LEU A 79 -5.87 -7.18 8.99
CA LEU A 79 -6.96 -7.03 9.97
C LEU A 79 -7.83 -8.29 10.13
N GLY A 80 -8.01 -9.05 9.05
CA GLY A 80 -8.79 -10.29 9.05
C GLY A 80 -7.98 -11.55 9.37
N GLU A 81 -6.65 -11.47 9.26
CA GLU A 81 -5.75 -12.60 9.49
C GLU A 81 -4.47 -12.23 10.24
N VAL A 82 -3.89 -13.20 10.97
CA VAL A 82 -2.58 -13.06 11.63
C VAL A 82 -1.70 -14.28 11.38
N ASN A 83 -0.42 -14.05 11.10
CA ASN A 83 0.59 -15.11 11.00
C ASN A 83 1.28 -15.34 12.36
N GLU A 84 1.71 -16.58 12.65
CA GLU A 84 2.39 -16.93 13.91
C GLU A 84 3.68 -16.14 14.17
N SER A 85 4.33 -15.64 13.11
CA SER A 85 5.53 -14.80 13.21
C SER A 85 5.26 -13.39 13.77
N ARG A 86 4.00 -12.95 13.86
CA ARG A 86 3.65 -11.62 14.36
C ARG A 86 3.87 -11.54 15.86
N ARG A 87 4.46 -10.42 16.32
CA ARG A 87 4.78 -10.19 17.75
C ARG A 87 3.54 -10.27 18.67
N TYR A 88 2.37 -9.89 18.16
CA TYR A 88 1.09 -9.91 18.87
C TYR A 88 0.25 -11.18 18.62
N PHE A 89 0.80 -12.21 17.96
CA PHE A 89 0.06 -13.43 17.65
C PHE A 89 -0.46 -14.14 18.90
N ASN A 90 0.38 -14.32 19.92
CA ASN A 90 -0.02 -15.04 21.14
C ASN A 90 -1.15 -14.31 21.87
N ASP A 91 -1.09 -12.98 21.94
CA ASP A 91 -2.15 -12.17 22.53
C ASP A 91 -3.49 -12.36 21.78
N LEU A 92 -3.45 -12.32 20.44
CA LEU A 92 -4.65 -12.56 19.61
C LEU A 92 -5.16 -14.00 19.75
N LYS A 93 -4.26 -14.97 19.90
CA LYS A 93 -4.59 -16.38 20.12
C LYS A 93 -5.32 -16.61 21.44
N GLU A 94 -4.98 -15.86 22.48
CA GLU A 94 -5.64 -15.96 23.79
C GLU A 94 -7.04 -15.34 23.78
N ILE A 95 -7.25 -14.27 23.00
CA ILE A 95 -8.51 -13.50 23.03
C ILE A 95 -9.50 -13.85 21.92
N GLY A 96 -9.07 -14.17 20.69
CA GLY A 96 -10.02 -14.40 19.59
C GLY A 96 -9.43 -14.71 18.22
N LEU A 97 -9.18 -15.99 17.94
CA LEU A 97 -8.94 -16.52 16.59
C LEU A 97 -10.05 -17.51 16.18
N LYS A 98 -10.46 -17.46 14.91
CA LYS A 98 -11.51 -18.29 14.30
C LYS A 98 -10.96 -19.27 13.26
N GLY A 99 -10.06 -20.14 13.70
CA GLY A 99 -9.48 -21.20 12.86
C GLY A 99 -8.30 -20.74 11.99
N LYS A 100 -7.85 -21.65 11.11
CA LYS A 100 -6.64 -21.48 10.31
C LYS A 100 -6.95 -21.38 8.82
N ASN A 101 -6.25 -20.49 8.13
CA ASN A 101 -6.20 -20.44 6.68
C ASN A 101 -5.09 -21.38 6.19
N GLU A 102 -5.45 -22.57 5.74
CA GLU A 102 -4.47 -23.58 5.29
C GLU A 102 -3.71 -23.15 4.02
N ASN A 103 -4.27 -22.23 3.21
CA ASN A 103 -3.61 -21.77 1.98
C ASN A 103 -2.43 -20.84 2.29
N HIS A 104 -2.55 -20.02 3.33
CA HIS A 104 -1.57 -18.98 3.68
C HIS A 104 -0.82 -19.26 4.99
N GLY A 105 -1.23 -20.28 5.75
CA GLY A 105 -0.64 -20.62 7.05
C GLY A 105 -0.93 -19.59 8.16
N SER A 106 -1.80 -18.62 7.88
CA SER A 106 -2.30 -17.60 8.82
C SER A 106 -3.53 -18.11 9.59
N TYR A 107 -3.95 -17.37 10.60
CA TYR A 107 -5.14 -17.62 11.39
C TYR A 107 -6.14 -16.51 11.20
N TYR A 108 -7.42 -16.86 11.10
CA TYR A 108 -8.48 -15.87 10.98
C TYR A 108 -8.69 -15.19 12.33
N ILE A 109 -8.82 -13.87 12.31
CA ILE A 109 -9.06 -13.06 13.51
C ILE A 109 -10.57 -12.95 13.75
N ASP A 110 -10.99 -13.04 15.01
CA ASP A 110 -12.38 -12.77 15.39
C ASP A 110 -12.60 -11.27 15.67
N ILE A 111 -12.81 -10.49 14.62
CA ILE A 111 -13.00 -9.04 14.75
C ILE A 111 -14.33 -8.65 15.43
N SER A 112 -15.30 -9.57 15.54
CA SER A 112 -16.51 -9.34 16.35
C SER A 112 -16.22 -9.29 17.86
N ASN A 113 -15.06 -9.78 18.27
CA ASN A 113 -14.62 -9.69 19.65
C ASN A 113 -14.12 -8.28 19.99
N ARG A 114 -14.77 -7.65 20.97
CA ARG A 114 -14.38 -6.32 21.48
C ARG A 114 -12.93 -6.26 21.96
N GLU A 115 -12.41 -7.30 22.62
CA GLU A 115 -11.02 -7.31 23.09
C GLU A 115 -10.02 -7.33 21.93
N VAL A 116 -10.37 -7.99 20.82
CA VAL A 116 -9.57 -7.95 19.59
C VAL A 116 -9.56 -6.54 19.01
N LYS A 117 -10.72 -5.88 18.89
CA LYS A 117 -10.80 -4.49 18.41
C LYS A 117 -10.00 -3.54 19.30
N GLU A 118 -10.14 -3.65 20.62
CA GLU A 118 -9.36 -2.87 21.58
C GLU A 118 -7.85 -3.14 21.47
N LYS A 119 -7.44 -4.38 21.20
CA LYS A 119 -6.03 -4.73 20.97
C LYS A 119 -5.48 -4.00 19.74
N PHE A 120 -6.23 -3.94 18.64
CA PHE A 120 -5.84 -3.18 17.46
C PHE A 120 -5.72 -1.69 17.76
N LEU A 121 -6.79 -1.09 18.30
CA LEU A 121 -6.91 0.36 18.50
C LEU A 121 -5.96 0.91 19.56
N ASN A 122 -5.78 0.18 20.66
CA ASN A 122 -5.03 0.69 21.83
C ASN A 122 -3.58 0.21 21.89
N GLN A 123 -3.21 -0.82 21.11
CA GLN A 123 -1.87 -1.41 21.20
C GLN A 123 -1.19 -1.57 19.84
N ILE A 124 -1.76 -2.36 18.92
CA ILE A 124 -1.08 -2.71 17.66
C ILE A 124 -0.87 -1.47 16.78
N VAL A 125 -1.93 -0.70 16.52
CA VAL A 125 -1.86 0.50 15.68
C VAL A 125 -0.97 1.57 16.32
N PRO A 126 -1.15 1.96 17.60
CA PRO A 126 -0.26 2.91 18.25
C PRO A 126 1.21 2.47 18.27
N GLN A 127 1.47 1.17 18.49
CA GLN A 127 2.83 0.65 18.47
C GLN A 127 3.46 0.82 17.08
N LEU A 128 2.76 0.45 16.01
CA LEU A 128 3.27 0.63 14.65
C LEU A 128 3.56 2.11 14.36
N LEU A 129 2.61 3.00 14.63
CA LEU A 129 2.81 4.44 14.39
C LEU A 129 3.97 5.01 15.23
N SER A 130 4.18 4.52 16.45
CA SER A 130 5.31 4.93 17.30
C SER A 130 6.69 4.55 16.75
N LEU A 131 6.77 3.62 15.80
CA LEU A 131 8.02 3.26 15.11
C LEU A 131 8.42 4.28 14.03
N GLY A 132 7.55 5.24 13.72
CA GLY A 132 7.83 6.35 12.78
C GLY A 132 7.26 6.17 11.38
N TYR A 133 6.40 5.17 11.14
CA TYR A 133 5.69 5.01 9.87
C TYR A 133 4.72 6.17 9.61
N ASP A 134 4.58 6.57 8.34
CA ASP A 134 3.66 7.65 7.92
C ASP A 134 2.19 7.22 7.94
N GLY A 135 1.94 5.91 7.97
CA GLY A 135 0.59 5.36 8.00
C GLY A 135 0.57 3.84 7.90
N LEU A 136 -0.62 3.30 7.65
CA LEU A 136 -0.86 1.86 7.55
C LEU A 136 -1.37 1.50 6.16
N PHE A 137 -1.00 0.31 5.71
CA PHE A 137 -1.65 -0.38 4.60
C PHE A 137 -2.42 -1.57 5.17
N LEU A 138 -3.75 -1.51 5.08
CA LEU A 138 -4.65 -2.49 5.69
C LEU A 138 -4.95 -3.62 4.71
N ASP A 139 -4.63 -4.85 5.09
CA ASP A 139 -4.88 -6.06 4.29
C ASP A 139 -5.95 -6.96 4.94
N THR A 140 -6.44 -7.92 4.16
CA THR A 140 -7.45 -8.93 4.53
C THR A 140 -8.76 -8.34 5.06
N ILE A 141 -9.09 -7.11 4.64
CA ILE A 141 -10.40 -6.48 4.91
C ILE A 141 -11.53 -7.34 4.32
N ASP A 142 -11.28 -7.97 3.18
CA ASP A 142 -12.19 -8.89 2.49
C ASP A 142 -12.38 -10.24 3.23
N ALA A 143 -11.72 -10.46 4.37
CA ALA A 143 -11.95 -11.64 5.20
C ALA A 143 -13.42 -11.76 5.64
N VAL A 144 -14.17 -10.66 5.64
CA VAL A 144 -15.60 -10.57 5.95
C VAL A 144 -16.47 -10.29 4.73
N ALA A 145 -15.96 -10.49 3.51
CA ALA A 145 -16.72 -10.25 2.29
C ALA A 145 -18.00 -11.13 2.24
N PRO A 146 -19.05 -10.73 1.50
CA PRO A 146 -20.36 -11.41 1.52
C PRO A 146 -20.37 -12.89 1.14
N TYR A 147 -19.31 -13.38 0.51
CA TYR A 147 -19.12 -14.75 0.06
C TYR A 147 -18.22 -15.58 0.99
N THR A 148 -17.74 -15.02 2.10
CA THR A 148 -17.00 -15.77 3.12
C THR A 148 -17.95 -16.26 4.22
N ILE A 149 -17.53 -17.29 4.96
CA ILE A 149 -18.26 -17.78 6.13
C ILE A 149 -18.27 -16.78 7.30
N ARG A 150 -17.50 -15.68 7.20
CA ARG A 150 -17.30 -14.64 8.21
C ARG A 150 -18.01 -13.32 7.86
N ARG A 151 -18.89 -13.35 6.87
CA ARG A 151 -19.73 -12.21 6.44
C ARG A 151 -20.58 -11.58 7.55
N ASP A 152 -20.83 -12.33 8.63
CA ASP A 152 -21.53 -11.85 9.81
C ASP A 152 -20.75 -10.76 10.57
N MET A 153 -19.44 -10.65 10.34
CA MET A 153 -18.56 -9.63 10.94
C MET A 153 -18.33 -8.41 10.03
N GLU A 154 -19.12 -8.21 8.98
CA GLU A 154 -18.95 -7.06 8.06
C GLU A 154 -19.04 -5.71 8.79
N GLU A 155 -20.05 -5.53 9.64
CA GLU A 155 -20.22 -4.30 10.43
C GLU A 155 -19.09 -4.11 11.44
N ASP A 156 -18.54 -5.18 12.01
CA ASP A 156 -17.40 -5.12 12.92
C ASP A 156 -16.11 -4.67 12.22
N MET A 157 -15.89 -5.09 10.98
CA MET A 157 -14.75 -4.60 10.18
C MET A 157 -14.91 -3.12 9.85
N VAL A 158 -16.12 -2.67 9.51
CA VAL A 158 -16.40 -1.25 9.25
C VAL A 158 -16.22 -0.41 10.51
N GLU A 159 -16.61 -0.91 11.68
CA GLU A 159 -16.39 -0.22 12.97
C GLU A 159 -14.90 -0.11 13.32
N LEU A 160 -14.09 -1.10 12.96
CA LEU A 160 -12.66 -1.12 13.26
C LEU A 160 -11.84 -0.13 12.41
N ILE A 161 -12.30 0.19 11.20
CA ILE A 161 -11.61 1.08 10.23
C ILE A 161 -11.98 2.54 10.46
#